data_AF-A0A7Y4QW04-F1
#
_entry.id   AF-A0A7Y4QW04-F1
#
_cell.length_a   1.000
_cell.length_b   1.000
_cell.length_c   1.000
_cell.angle_alpha   90.00
_cell.angle_beta   90.00
_cell.angle_gamma   90.00
#
_symmetry.space_group_name_H-M   'P 1'
#
loop_
_entity.id
_entity.type
_entity.pdbx_description
1 polymer ?
#
loop_
_entity_poly.entity_id
_entity_poly.type
_entity_poly.pdbx_seq_one_letter_code
_entity_poly.pdbx_strand_id
1 'polypeptide(L)'
;MNNNEQLNLLRTFFLISGIVNGLYAFGWTGYTFIGGLISCGIGCLFGAFPIINIIACVMDFVAYNRLNNMNRSGTYSSVQFASIFDIVTVLTGNVASMVFGIVGLVFLSNEEVKQYMKDKGIY
;
A
#
# COMPACT_ATOMS: atom_id res chain seq x y z
N MET A 1 11.16 -18.46 9.54
CA MET A 1 9.79 -17.97 9.81
C MET A 1 8.82 -18.89 9.11
N ASN A 2 7.77 -19.32 9.80
CA ASN A 2 6.74 -20.17 9.19
C ASN A 2 5.96 -19.36 8.13
N ASN A 3 5.54 -19.96 7.01
CA ASN A 3 4.87 -19.25 5.91
C ASN A 3 3.59 -18.52 6.36
N ASN A 4 2.93 -19.02 7.40
CA ASN A 4 1.79 -18.38 8.04
C ASN A 4 2.16 -17.08 8.79
N GLU A 5 3.33 -17.01 9.40
CA GLU A 5 3.81 -15.80 10.07
C GLU A 5 4.12 -14.70 9.05
N GLN A 6 4.71 -15.05 7.91
CA GLN A 6 4.99 -14.10 6.84
C GLN A 6 3.70 -13.50 6.25
N LEU A 7 2.67 -14.31 6.00
CA LEU A 7 1.37 -13.81 5.56
C LEU A 7 0.70 -12.93 6.61
N ASN A 8 0.79 -13.28 7.89
CA ASN A 8 0.22 -12.46 8.96
C ASN A 8 0.93 -11.10 9.08
N LEU A 9 2.25 -11.05 8.94
CA LEU A 9 2.99 -9.80 8.89
C LEU A 9 2.61 -8.96 7.67
N LEU A 10 2.49 -9.56 6.48
CA LEU A 10 1.98 -8.89 5.29
C LEU A 10 0.61 -8.25 5.53
N ARG A 11 -0.33 -8.97 6.15
CA ARG A 11 -1.64 -8.43 6.51
C ARG A 11 -1.52 -7.19 7.40
N THR A 12 -0.72 -7.28 8.46
CA THR A 12 -0.49 -6.15 9.38
C THR A 12 0.17 -4.98 8.67
N PHE A 13 1.15 -5.23 7.80
CA PHE A 13 1.84 -4.17 7.05
C PHE A 13 0.91 -3.45 6.08
N PHE A 14 0.07 -4.14 5.30
CA PHE A 14 -0.91 -3.47 4.45
C PHE A 14 -1.97 -2.72 5.26
N LEU A 15 -2.41 -3.26 6.40
CA LEU A 15 -3.37 -2.54 7.24
C LEU A 15 -2.79 -1.22 7.77
N ILE A 16 -1.56 -1.26 8.28
CA ILE A 16 -0.87 -0.07 8.77
C ILE A 16 -0.57 0.88 7.61
N SER A 17 -0.06 0.36 6.49
CA SER A 17 0.24 1.16 5.30
C SER A 17 -0.99 1.87 4.77
N GLY A 18 -2.14 1.18 4.69
CA GLY A 18 -3.39 1.77 4.25
C GLY A 18 -3.86 2.92 5.14
N ILE A 19 -3.73 2.78 6.46
CA ILE A 19 -4.04 3.87 7.41
C ILE A 19 -3.07 5.05 7.21
N VAL A 20 -1.76 4.79 7.10
CA VAL A 20 -0.75 5.84 6.93
C VAL A 20 -0.94 6.57 5.60
N ASN A 21 -1.14 5.84 4.50
CA ASN A 21 -1.46 6.39 3.18
C ASN A 21 -2.75 7.23 3.22
N GLY A 22 -3.78 6.77 3.94
CA GLY A 22 -4.99 7.55 4.18
C GLY A 22 -4.70 8.87 4.90
N LEU A 23 -3.94 8.84 6.01
CA LEU A 23 -3.56 10.05 6.76
C LEU A 23 -2.72 11.02 5.92
N TYR A 24 -1.77 10.50 5.12
CA TYR A 24 -0.98 11.31 4.21
C TYR A 24 -1.85 11.94 3.11
N ALA A 25 -2.82 11.22 2.57
CA ALA A 25 -3.77 11.76 1.59
C ALA A 25 -4.58 12.94 2.18
N PHE A 26 -5.12 12.79 3.39
CA PHE A 26 -5.83 13.88 4.07
C PHE A 26 -4.90 15.04 4.43
N GLY A 27 -3.70 14.75 4.92
CA GLY A 27 -2.70 15.76 5.28
C GLY A 27 -2.24 16.59 4.08
N TRP A 28 -1.92 15.94 2.96
CA TRP A 28 -1.57 16.62 1.70
C TRP A 28 -2.73 17.41 1.12
N THR A 29 -3.96 16.88 1.18
CA THR A 29 -5.15 17.61 0.72
C THR A 29 -5.39 18.86 1.57
N GLY A 30 -5.24 18.78 2.90
CA GLY A 30 -5.33 19.94 3.79
C GLY A 30 -4.22 20.96 3.52
N TYR A 31 -2.97 20.49 3.36
CA TYR A 31 -1.82 21.34 3.06
C TYR A 31 -1.96 22.08 1.73
N THR A 32 -2.43 21.40 0.67
CA THR A 32 -2.63 22.01 -0.65
C THR A 32 -3.76 23.03 -0.64
N PHE A 33 -4.82 22.80 0.14
CA PHE A 33 -5.93 23.75 0.28
C PHE A 33 -5.52 25.01 1.08
N ILE A 34 -4.91 24.83 2.26
CA ILE A 34 -4.43 25.94 3.11
C ILE A 34 -3.29 26.68 2.41
N GLY A 35 -2.31 25.93 1.90
CA GLY A 35 -1.18 26.47 1.15
C GLY A 35 -1.63 27.19 -0.12
N GLY A 36 -2.64 26.68 -0.83
CA GLY A 36 -3.26 27.34 -1.98
C GLY A 36 -3.88 28.69 -1.62
N LEU A 37 -4.55 28.76 -0.47
CA LEU A 37 -5.18 30.00 0.01
C LEU A 37 -4.14 31.05 0.40
N ILE A 38 -3.01 30.64 0.99
CA ILE A 38 -1.90 31.52 1.39
C ILE A 38 -1.03 31.93 0.19
N SER A 39 -0.83 31.05 -0.79
CA SER A 39 0.06 31.25 -1.94
C SER A 39 -0.63 31.76 -3.21
N CYS A 40 -1.83 32.35 -3.08
CA CYS A 40 -2.62 32.85 -4.21
C CYS A 40 -2.85 31.80 -5.33
N GLY A 41 -3.08 30.54 -4.95
CA GLY A 41 -3.44 29.45 -5.86
C GLY A 41 -2.29 28.54 -6.30
N ILE A 42 -1.03 28.86 -6.01
CA ILE A 42 0.12 28.01 -6.40
C ILE A 42 0.09 26.66 -5.65
N GLY A 43 -0.30 26.66 -4.38
CA GLY A 43 -0.44 25.45 -3.57
C GLY A 43 -1.47 24.45 -4.10
N CYS A 44 -2.45 24.91 -4.89
CA CYS A 44 -3.45 24.03 -5.51
C CYS A 44 -2.88 23.18 -6.65
N LEU A 45 -1.76 23.59 -7.28
CA LEU A 45 -1.10 22.80 -8.34
C LEU A 45 -0.54 21.47 -7.79
N PHE A 46 -0.21 21.43 -6.50
CA PHE A 46 0.24 20.22 -5.82
C PHE A 46 -0.91 19.33 -5.34
N GLY A 47 -2.17 19.72 -5.58
CA GLY A 47 -3.37 18.96 -5.19
C GLY A 47 -3.52 17.59 -5.87
N ALA A 48 -2.78 17.33 -6.96
CA ALA A 48 -2.79 16.03 -7.65
C ALA A 48 -1.89 14.97 -6.98
N PHE A 49 -0.89 15.37 -6.19
CA PHE A 49 0.02 14.46 -5.49
C PHE A 49 -0.66 13.48 -4.51
N PRO A 50 -1.68 13.87 -3.71
CA PRO A 50 -2.35 12.93 -2.81
C PRO A 50 -3.09 11.78 -3.51
N ILE A 51 -3.35 11.86 -4.83
CA ILE A 51 -4.04 10.81 -5.59
C ILE A 51 -3.29 9.47 -5.47
N ILE A 52 -1.95 9.51 -5.47
CA ILE A 52 -1.11 8.30 -5.34
C ILE A 52 -1.37 7.62 -3.98
N ASN A 53 -1.41 8.39 -2.90
CA ASN A 53 -1.69 7.87 -1.56
C ASN A 53 -3.12 7.31 -1.43
N ILE A 54 -4.10 7.91 -2.12
CA ILE A 54 -5.47 7.41 -2.14
C ILE A 54 -5.52 6.04 -2.83
N ILE A 55 -4.86 5.91 -3.99
CA ILE A 55 -4.81 4.64 -4.72
C ILE A 55 -4.08 3.58 -3.89
N ALA A 56 -2.93 3.93 -3.29
CA ALA A 56 -2.18 3.04 -2.41
C ALA A 56 -3.05 2.55 -1.23
N CYS A 57 -3.73 3.47 -0.54
CA CYS A 57 -4.65 3.16 0.54
C CYS A 57 -5.75 2.16 0.13
N VAL A 58 -6.40 2.38 -1.02
CA VAL A 58 -7.43 1.45 -1.53
C VAL A 58 -6.82 0.07 -1.82
N MET A 59 -5.66 0.03 -2.48
CA MET A 59 -4.99 -1.23 -2.82
C MET A 59 -4.52 -2.00 -1.59
N ASP A 60 -4.07 -1.31 -0.55
CA ASP A 60 -3.69 -1.89 0.73
C ASP A 60 -4.87 -2.58 1.42
N PHE A 61 -6.03 -1.91 1.47
CA PHE A 61 -7.24 -2.52 2.02
C PHE A 61 -7.74 -3.70 1.17
N VAL A 62 -7.59 -3.64 -0.15
CA VAL A 62 -7.92 -4.77 -1.04
C VAL A 62 -6.97 -5.94 -0.79
N ALA A 63 -5.66 -5.70 -0.70
CA ALA A 63 -4.65 -6.72 -0.40
C ALA A 63 -4.87 -7.33 0.99
N TYR A 64 -5.14 -6.51 2.00
CA TYR A 64 -5.49 -6.94 3.35
C TYR A 64 -6.72 -7.85 3.35
N ASN A 65 -7.82 -7.43 2.73
CA ASN A 65 -9.05 -8.23 2.69
C ASN A 65 -8.88 -9.54 1.94
N ARG A 66 -8.13 -9.56 0.83
CA ARG A 66 -7.83 -10.78 0.07
C ARG A 66 -6.96 -11.75 0.87
N LEU A 67 -5.91 -11.22 1.52
CA LEU A 67 -5.06 -12.02 2.39
C LEU A 67 -5.84 -12.56 3.60
N ASN A 68 -6.72 -11.77 4.22
CA ASN A 68 -7.48 -12.18 5.40
C ASN A 68 -8.50 -13.29 5.08
N ASN A 69 -9.21 -13.16 3.97
CA ASN A 69 -10.20 -14.15 3.56
C ASN A 69 -9.59 -15.40 2.91
N MET A 70 -8.29 -15.38 2.54
CA MET A 70 -7.64 -16.44 1.74
C MET A 70 -8.50 -16.87 0.54
N ASN A 71 -9.22 -15.92 -0.05
CA ASN A 71 -10.34 -16.22 -0.93
C ASN A 71 -10.09 -15.58 -2.29
N ARG A 72 -9.94 -16.45 -3.29
CA ARG A 72 -9.83 -16.22 -4.74
C ARG A 72 -8.43 -16.06 -5.34
N SER A 73 -8.37 -16.54 -6.58
CA SER A 73 -7.33 -16.29 -7.56
C SER A 73 -7.06 -14.79 -7.73
N GLY A 74 -5.79 -14.44 -7.91
CA GLY A 74 -5.34 -13.06 -8.05
C GLY A 74 -5.09 -12.32 -6.73
N THR A 75 -4.99 -13.02 -5.60
CA THR A 75 -4.50 -12.40 -4.35
C THR A 75 -3.04 -11.99 -4.50
N TYR A 76 -2.21 -12.79 -5.19
CA TYR A 76 -0.83 -12.45 -5.51
C TYR A 76 -0.73 -11.11 -6.26
N SER A 77 -1.53 -10.94 -7.32
CA SER A 77 -1.50 -9.70 -8.12
C SER A 77 -1.92 -8.48 -7.29
N SER A 78 -2.95 -8.60 -6.43
CA SER A 78 -3.36 -7.49 -5.55
C SER A 78 -2.28 -7.12 -4.53
N VAL A 79 -1.63 -8.10 -3.91
CA VAL A 79 -0.52 -7.88 -2.98
C VAL A 79 0.67 -7.24 -3.69
N GLN A 80 0.97 -7.67 -4.92
CA GLN A 80 2.04 -7.10 -5.73
C GLN A 80 1.74 -5.65 -6.10
N PHE A 81 0.53 -5.35 -6.57
CA PHE A 81 0.13 -3.98 -6.90
C PHE A 81 0.13 -3.06 -5.68
N ALA A 82 -0.42 -3.52 -4.54
CA ALA A 82 -0.38 -2.76 -3.29
C ALA A 82 1.06 -2.43 -2.89
N SER A 83 1.96 -3.43 -2.91
CA SER A 83 3.37 -3.24 -2.58
C SER A 83 4.08 -2.25 -3.52
N ILE A 84 3.74 -2.23 -4.82
CA ILE A 84 4.30 -1.27 -5.78
C ILE A 84 3.80 0.15 -5.48
N PHE A 85 2.49 0.32 -5.26
CA PHE A 85 1.93 1.64 -4.94
C PHE A 85 2.47 2.18 -3.62
N ASP A 86 2.66 1.32 -2.62
CA ASP A 86 3.34 1.64 -1.38
C ASP A 86 4.75 2.19 -1.59
N ILE A 87 5.53 1.61 -2.50
CA ILE A 87 6.86 2.14 -2.86
C ILE A 87 6.75 3.52 -3.51
N VAL A 88 5.77 3.72 -4.39
CA VAL A 88 5.57 4.98 -5.12
C VAL A 88 5.13 6.12 -4.18
N THR A 89 4.54 5.80 -3.01
CA THR A 89 4.15 6.82 -2.02
C THR A 89 5.33 7.63 -1.45
N VAL A 90 6.58 7.19 -1.67
CA VAL A 90 7.79 7.98 -1.36
C VAL A 90 7.79 9.36 -2.03
N LEU A 91 7.15 9.50 -3.20
CA LEU A 91 7.00 10.79 -3.90
C LEU A 91 6.22 11.83 -3.09
N THR A 92 5.45 11.38 -2.10
CA THR A 92 4.68 12.23 -1.19
C THR A 92 5.32 12.32 0.20
N GLY A 93 6.52 11.75 0.39
CA GLY A 93 7.24 11.72 1.66
C GLY A 93 6.88 10.55 2.58
N ASN A 94 6.02 9.62 2.15
CA ASN A 94 5.62 8.47 2.97
C ASN A 94 6.66 7.33 2.91
N VAL A 95 7.75 7.50 3.66
CA VAL A 95 8.84 6.51 3.73
C VAL A 95 8.42 5.22 4.44
N ALA A 96 7.47 5.29 5.39
CA ALA A 96 7.02 4.13 6.14
C ALA A 96 6.30 3.12 5.24
N SER A 97 5.33 3.59 4.45
CA SER A 97 4.63 2.75 3.46
C SER A 97 5.59 2.20 2.40
N MET A 98 6.59 2.99 1.97
CA MET A 98 7.62 2.50 1.06
C MET A 98 8.38 1.28 1.63
N VAL A 99 8.78 1.32 2.90
CA VAL A 99 9.47 0.18 3.54
C VAL A 99 8.56 -1.05 3.57
N PHE A 100 7.28 -0.89 3.90
CA PHE A 100 6.31 -1.99 3.89
C PHE A 100 6.12 -2.59 2.50
N GLY A 101 6.05 -1.77 1.45
CA GLY A 101 5.98 -2.23 0.07
C GLY A 101 7.23 -3.01 -0.38
N ILE A 102 8.44 -2.57 0.00
CA ILE A 102 9.68 -3.32 -0.27
C ILE A 102 9.63 -4.69 0.39
N VAL A 103 9.29 -4.75 1.68
CA VAL A 103 9.17 -6.02 2.41
C VAL A 103 8.12 -6.93 1.77
N GLY A 104 7.00 -6.37 1.31
CA GLY A 104 5.95 -7.11 0.62
C GLY A 104 6.43 -7.76 -0.68
N LEU A 105 7.18 -7.02 -1.52
CA LEU A 105 7.78 -7.57 -2.74
C LEU A 105 8.86 -8.62 -2.45
N VAL A 106 9.68 -8.42 -1.42
CA VAL A 106 10.70 -9.40 -1.02
C VAL A 106 10.04 -10.72 -0.61
N PHE A 107 8.93 -10.68 0.14
CA PHE A 107 8.19 -11.89 0.49
C PHE A 107 7.52 -12.54 -0.70
N LEU A 108 6.95 -11.77 -1.64
CA LEU A 108 6.39 -12.32 -2.88
C LEU A 108 7.44 -12.92 -3.82
N SER A 109 8.68 -12.42 -3.77
CA SER A 109 9.81 -12.95 -4.54
C SER A 109 10.37 -14.26 -3.97
N ASN A 110 9.99 -14.64 -2.74
CA ASN A 110 10.45 -15.90 -2.15
C ASN A 110 9.68 -17.08 -2.76
N GLU A 111 10.41 -18.02 -3.38
CA GLU A 111 9.87 -19.21 -4.02
C GLU A 111 8.98 -20.03 -3.06
N GLU A 112 9.33 -20.13 -1.77
CA GLU A 112 8.55 -20.86 -0.77
C GLU A 112 7.17 -20.25 -0.53
N VAL A 113 7.09 -18.92 -0.47
CA VAL A 113 5.83 -18.17 -0.29
C VAL A 113 4.99 -18.28 -1.56
N LYS A 114 5.64 -18.19 -2.72
CA LYS A 114 4.99 -18.33 -4.02
C LYS A 114 4.38 -19.72 -4.21
N GLN A 115 5.12 -20.77 -3.83
CA GLN A 115 4.64 -22.15 -3.83
C GLN A 115 3.46 -22.31 -2.87
N TYR A 116 3.58 -21.78 -1.64
CA TYR A 116 2.50 -21.81 -0.65
C TYR A 116 1.21 -21.13 -1.12
N MET A 117 1.32 -20.00 -1.82
CA MET A 117 0.17 -19.30 -2.41
C MET A 117 -0.47 -20.08 -3.55
N LYS A 118 0.33 -20.82 -4.35
CA LYS A 118 -0.17 -21.73 -5.38
C LYS A 118 -0.89 -22.94 -4.76
N ASP A 119 -0.31 -23.56 -3.75
CA ASP A 119 -0.88 -24.72 -3.05
C ASP A 119 -2.22 -24.38 -2.38
N LYS A 120 -2.39 -23.12 -1.95
CA LYS A 120 -3.65 -22.59 -1.42
C LYS A 120 -4.62 -22.06 -2.48
N GLY A 121 -4.27 -22.06 -3.76
CA GLY A 121 -5.13 -21.57 -4.84
C GLY A 121 -5.38 -20.06 -4.82
N ILE A 122 -4.50 -19.29 -4.20
CA ILE A 122 -4.62 -17.82 -4.03
C ILE A 122 -3.62 -17.03 -4.91
N TYR A 123 -2.86 -17.74 -5.76
CA TYR A 123 -1.99 -17.13 -6.78
C TYR A 123 -2.80 -16.29 -7.78
#